data_AF-A0A7W0V691-F1
#
_entry.id   AF-A0A7W0V691-F1
#
_cell.length_a   1.000
_cell.length_b   1.000
_cell.length_c   1.000
_cell.angle_alpha   90.00
_cell.angle_beta   90.00
_cell.angle_gamma   90.00
#
_symmetry.space_group_name_H-M   'P 1'
#
loop_
_entity.id
_entity.type
_entity.pdbx_description
1 polymer ?
#
loop_
_entity_poly.entity_id
_entity_poly.type
_entity_poly.pdbx_seq_one_letter_code
_entity_poly.pdbx_strand_id
1 'polypeptide(L)' 'MRFDRVISTIDAHAAGEPLRIITAGLPPLAGATVLDRRRFMA' A
#
# COMPACT_ATOMS: atom_id res chain seq x y z
N MET A 1 -22.74 -2.08 8.31
CA MET A 1 -21.38 -2.58 8.62
C MET A 1 -20.55 -1.42 9.14
N ARG A 2 -19.71 -1.65 10.15
CA ARG A 2 -18.73 -0.67 10.65
C ARG A 2 -17.36 -1.33 10.54
N PHE A 3 -16.42 -0.66 9.88
CA PHE A 3 -15.06 -1.14 9.69
C PHE A 3 -14.11 -0.23 10.45
N ASP A 4 -13.19 -0.80 11.22
CA ASP A 4 -12.17 -0.03 11.95
C ASP A 4 -11.06 0.50 11.04
N ARG A 5 -10.91 -0.09 9.85
CA ARG A 5 -10.01 0.37 8.79
C ARG A 5 -10.50 -0.10 7.44
N VAL A 6 -10.32 0.74 6.42
CA VAL A 6 -10.59 0.42 5.01
C VAL A 6 -9.34 0.75 4.22
N ILE A 7 -8.87 -0.20 3.40
CA ILE A 7 -7.78 0.01 2.44
C ILE A 7 -8.40 -0.04 1.04
N SER A 8 -8.18 1.01 0.25
CA SER A 8 -8.60 1.04 -1.15
C SER A 8 -7.48 0.49 -2.02
N THR A 9 -7.82 -0.43 -2.92
CA THR A 9 -6.84 -1.11 -3.76
C THR A 9 -7.30 -1.22 -5.21
N ILE A 10 -6.33 -1.33 -6.12
CA ILE A 10 -6.52 -1.76 -7.51
C ILE A 10 -5.76 -3.07 -7.67
N ASP A 11 -6.47 -4.13 -8.03
CA ASP A 11 -5.86 -5.40 -8.37
C ASP A 11 -5.50 -5.39 -9.86
N ALA A 12 -4.27 -5.76 -10.18
CA ALA A 12 -3.71 -5.74 -11.52
C ALA A 12 -2.79 -6.95 -11.72
N HIS A 13 -2.38 -7.18 -12.97
CA HIS A 13 -1.36 -8.18 -13.27
C HIS A 13 -0.46 -7.71 -14.42
N ALA A 14 0.75 -8.27 -14.46
CA ALA A 14 1.66 -8.15 -15.59
C ALA A 14 2.08 -9.56 -16.03
N ALA A 15 1.70 -9.97 -17.25
CA ALA A 15 1.98 -11.31 -17.78
C ALA A 15 1.51 -12.48 -16.87
N GLY A 16 0.37 -12.31 -16.20
CA GLY A 16 -0.18 -13.29 -15.26
C GLY A 16 0.32 -13.15 -13.82
N GLU A 17 1.40 -12.40 -13.58
CA GLU A 17 1.91 -12.15 -12.22
C GLU A 17 1.03 -11.13 -11.49
N PRO A 18 0.47 -11.48 -10.31
CA PRO A 18 -0.47 -10.62 -9.61
C PRO A 18 0.23 -9.45 -8.90
N LEU A 19 -0.42 -8.29 -8.91
CA LEU A 19 -0.03 -7.10 -8.18
C LEU A 19 -1.26 -6.43 -7.57
N ARG A 20 -1.21 -6.09 -6.28
CA ARG A 20 -2.21 -5.25 -5.64
C ARG A 20 -1.63 -3.89 -5.33
N ILE A 21 -2.20 -2.85 -5.93
CA ILE A 21 -1.79 -1.47 -5.74
C ILE A 21 -2.66 -0.86 -4.64
N ILE A 22 -2.05 -0.43 -3.53
CA ILE A 22 -2.76 0.30 -2.48
C ILE A 22 -2.84 1.77 -2.85
N THR A 23 -4.06 2.33 -2.90
CA THR A 23 -4.31 3.72 -3.29
C THR A 23 -4.74 4.62 -2.13
N ALA A 24 -5.32 4.06 -1.06
CA ALA A 24 -5.68 4.79 0.15
C ALA A 24 -5.82 3.87 1.39
N GLY A 25 -5.84 4.48 2.58
CA GLY A 25 -6.12 3.77 3.85
C GLY A 25 -4.90 3.35 4.66
N LEU A 26 -3.69 3.59 4.16
CA LEU A 26 -2.45 3.44 4.93
C LEU A 26 -2.17 4.69 5.78
N PRO A 27 -1.50 4.53 6.94
CA PRO A 27 -0.98 5.66 7.69
C PRO A 27 0.15 6.36 6.91
N PRO A 28 0.49 7.61 7.26
CA PRO A 28 1.67 8.28 6.71
C PRO A 28 2.94 7.45 6.93
N LEU A 29 3.75 7.29 5.88
CA LEU A 29 5.02 6.57 5.94
C LEU A 29 6.14 7.53 6.35
N ALA A 30 6.84 7.22 7.44
CA ALA A 30 7.94 8.04 7.93
C ALA A 30 9.15 7.96 6.98
N GLY A 31 9.88 9.07 6.85
CA GLY A 31 11.12 9.15 6.06
C GLY A 31 11.03 10.02 4.81
N ALA A 32 12.13 10.71 4.49
CA ALA A 32 12.20 11.66 3.38
C ALA A 32 12.31 10.95 2.02
N THR A 33 13.02 9.83 1.96
CA THR A 33 13.24 9.09 0.71
C THR A 33 12.33 7.87 0.59
N VAL A 34 12.20 7.33 -0.63
CA VAL A 34 11.50 6.07 -0.86
C VAL A 34 12.15 4.92 -0.09
N LEU A 35 13.50 4.92 0.05
CA LEU A 35 14.22 3.91 0.82
C LEU A 35 13.93 3.98 2.31
N ASP A 36 13.80 5.19 2.88
CA ASP A 36 13.43 5.36 4.28
C ASP A 36 12.00 4.87 4.54
N ARG A 37 11.06 5.26 3.67
CA ARG A 37 9.66 4.78 3.74
C ARG A 37 9.57 3.26 3.59
N ARG A 38 10.38 2.67 2.71
CA ARG A 38 10.48 1.21 2.57
C ARG A 38 11.01 0.55 3.83
N ARG A 39 12.04 1.13 4.47
CA ARG A 39 12.58 0.63 5.76
C ARG A 39 11.59 0.77 6.90
N PHE A 40 10.74 1.80 6.90
CA PHE A 40 9.67 1.96 7.88
C PHE A 40 8.59 0.88 7.75
N MET A 41 8.34 0.36 6.54
CA MET A 41 7.36 -0.71 6.28
C MET A 41 7.94 -2.13 6.32
N ALA A 42 9.27 -2.27 6.36
CA ALA A 42 9.96 -3.56 6.40
C ALA A 42 10.02 -4.11 7.83
#